data_AF-A0A2D4TM94-F1
#
_entry.id   AF-A0A2D4TM94-F1
#
_cell.length_a   1.000
_cell.length_b   1.000
_cell.length_c   1.000
_cell.angle_alpha   90.00
_cell.angle_beta   90.00
_cell.angle_gamma   90.00
#
_symmetry.space_group_name_H-M   'P 1'
#
loop_
_entity.id
_entity.type
_entity.pdbx_description
1 polymer ?
#
loop_
_entity_poly.entity_id
_entity_poly.type
_entity_poly.pdbx_seq_one_letter_code
_entity_poly.pdbx_strand_id
1 'polypeptide(L)' 'MALALPEDGIIVACDINDEYTSEARKYWHAVGAGSKIDLKFGPAMDMVHELSSQDNREPFDFVFIDADKGNYSNY' A
#
# COMPACT_ATOMS: atom_id res chain seq x y z
N MET A 1 -0.71 3.16 -10.53
CA MET A 1 0.43 3.75 -9.80
C MET A 1 1.74 3.04 -10.13
N ALA A 2 1.90 1.75 -9.84
CA ALA A 2 3.20 1.06 -9.93
C ALA A 2 3.95 1.18 -11.28
N LEU A 3 3.23 1.15 -12.42
CA LEU A 3 3.84 1.29 -13.75
C LEU A 3 4.40 2.68 -14.05
N ALA A 4 3.97 3.71 -13.30
CA ALA A 4 4.45 5.08 -13.44
C ALA A 4 5.64 5.40 -12.51
N LEU A 5 5.95 4.50 -11.57
CA LEU A 5 7.08 4.70 -10.67
C LEU A 5 8.42 4.37 -11.36
N PRO A 6 9.53 5.00 -10.93
CA PRO A 6 10.89 4.55 -11.21
C PRO A 6 11.10 3.06 -10.88
N GLU A 7 12.19 2.46 -11.36
CA GLU A 7 12.48 1.03 -11.12
C GLU A 7 12.60 0.69 -9.63
N ASP A 8 13.14 1.61 -8.83
CA ASP A 8 13.34 1.51 -7.39
C ASP A 8 12.15 2.05 -6.56
N GLY A 9 11.09 2.53 -7.21
CA GLY A 9 9.91 3.05 -6.52
C GLY A 9 9.11 1.93 -5.86
N ILE A 10 8.65 2.18 -4.62
CA ILE A 10 7.87 1.23 -3.82
C ILE A 10 6.48 1.81 -3.48
N ILE A 11 5.47 0.96 -3.55
CA ILE A 11 4.11 1.22 -3.05
C ILE A 11 3.89 0.31 -1.85
N VAL A 12 3.55 0.92 -0.71
CA VAL A 12 2.95 0.19 0.42
C VAL A 12 1.44 0.14 0.18
N ALA A 13 0.92 -1.02 -0.18
CA ALA A 13 -0.51 -1.24 -0.42
C ALA A 13 -1.14 -1.82 0.84
N CYS A 14 -2.26 -1.27 1.30
CA CYS A 14 -2.98 -1.75 2.49
C CYS A 14 -4.39 -2.19 2.10
N ASP A 15 -4.79 -3.40 2.46
CA ASP A 15 -6.15 -3.91 2.22
C ASP A 15 -6.50 -5.00 3.24
N ILE A 16 -7.80 -5.18 3.49
CA ILE A 16 -8.36 -6.20 4.40
C ILE A 16 -8.98 -7.39 3.66
N ASN A 17 -9.18 -7.30 2.35
CA ASN A 17 -9.86 -8.31 1.55
C ASN A 17 -8.86 -9.25 0.87
N ASP A 18 -8.78 -10.49 1.36
CA ASP A 18 -7.80 -11.46 0.84
C ASP A 18 -8.12 -11.93 -0.58
N GLU A 19 -9.41 -12.02 -0.93
CA GLU A 19 -9.84 -12.42 -2.27
C GLU A 19 -9.38 -11.41 -3.32
N TYR A 20 -9.65 -10.12 -3.07
CA TYR A 20 -9.28 -9.06 -4.00
C TYR A 20 -7.76 -8.86 -4.08
N THR A 21 -7.06 -8.93 -2.94
CA THR A 21 -5.60 -8.83 -2.96
C THR A 21 -4.94 -10.04 -3.62
N SER A 22 -5.52 -11.24 -3.50
CA SER A 22 -5.06 -12.43 -4.21
C SER A 22 -5.17 -12.28 -5.72
N GLU A 23 -6.28 -11.76 -6.22
CA GLU A 23 -6.41 -11.45 -7.65
C GLU A 23 -5.47 -10.34 -8.10
N ALA A 24 -5.38 -9.24 -7.33
CA ALA A 24 -4.51 -8.12 -7.65
C ALA A 24 -3.04 -8.53 -7.79
N ARG A 25 -2.54 -9.39 -6.89
CA ARG A 25 -1.17 -9.95 -6.94
C ARG A 25 -0.87 -10.61 -8.28
N LYS A 26 -1.80 -11.40 -8.83
CA LYS A 26 -1.63 -12.06 -10.14
C LYS A 26 -1.37 -11.04 -11.25
N TYR A 27 -2.16 -9.98 -11.29
CA TYR A 27 -2.02 -8.93 -12.31
C TYR A 27 -0.76 -8.09 -12.11
N TRP A 28 -0.39 -7.78 -10.87
CA TRP A 28 0.87 -7.08 -10.59
C TRP A 28 2.08 -7.87 -11.11
N HIS A 29 2.10 -9.18 -10.90
CA HIS A 29 3.15 -10.04 -11.44
C HIS A 29 3.10 -10.13 -12.98
N ALA A 30 1.90 -10.26 -13.57
CA ALA A 30 1.73 -10.37 -15.02
C ALA A 30 2.28 -9.16 -15.79
N VAL A 31 2.27 -7.97 -15.18
CA VAL A 31 2.81 -6.74 -15.79
C VAL A 31 4.21 -6.37 -15.27
N GLY A 32 4.86 -7.25 -14.50
CA GLY A 32 6.20 -7.02 -13.95
C GLY A 32 6.27 -5.96 -12.85
N ALA A 33 5.13 -5.53 -12.29
CA ALA A 33 5.07 -4.52 -11.24
C ALA A 33 5.11 -5.10 -9.81
N GLY A 34 5.02 -6.42 -9.67
CA GLY A 34 4.92 -7.07 -8.35
C GLY A 34 6.07 -6.77 -7.39
N SER A 35 7.29 -6.55 -7.89
CA SER A 35 8.44 -6.18 -7.04
C SER A 35 8.36 -4.78 -6.45
N LYS A 36 7.51 -3.91 -6.99
CA LYS A 36 7.31 -2.53 -6.52
C LYS A 36 6.20 -2.40 -5.48
N ILE A 37 5.56 -3.51 -5.08
CA ILE A 37 4.37 -3.47 -4.22
C ILE A 37 4.63 -4.31 -2.97
N ASP A 38 4.71 -3.64 -1.83
CA ASP A 38 4.71 -4.24 -0.49
C ASP A 38 3.27 -4.22 0.04
N LEU A 39 2.60 -5.38 -0.05
CA LEU A 39 1.23 -5.51 0.43
C LEU A 39 1.21 -5.82 1.93
N LYS A 40 0.54 -4.96 2.68
CA LYS A 40 0.20 -5.13 4.09
C LYS A 40 -1.26 -5.55 4.19
N PHE A 41 -1.48 -6.77 4.67
CA PHE A 41 -2.81 -7.32 4.86
C PHE A 41 -3.32 -7.01 6.28
N GLY A 42 -4.45 -6.33 6.39
CA GLY A 42 -5.03 -5.91 7.66
C GLY A 42 -5.59 -4.48 7.63
N PRO A 43 -6.19 -4.03 8.75
CA PRO A 43 -6.73 -2.67 8.84
C PRO A 43 -5.67 -1.61 8.53
N ALA A 44 -6.00 -0.64 7.68
CA ALA A 44 -5.06 0.40 7.27
C ALA A 44 -4.53 1.23 8.45
N MET A 45 -5.34 1.43 9.51
CA MET A 45 -4.90 2.16 10.71
C MET A 45 -3.77 1.45 11.46
N ASP A 46 -3.75 0.11 11.49
CA ASP A 46 -2.67 -0.63 12.14
C ASP A 46 -1.33 -0.32 11.48
N MET A 47 -1.34 -0.24 10.13
CA MET A 47 -0.17 0.15 9.36
C MET A 47 0.19 1.62 9.54
N VAL A 48 -0.77 2.54 9.58
CA VAL A 48 -0.51 3.96 9.87
C VAL A 48 0.18 4.11 11.23
N HIS A 49 -0.27 3.38 12.25
CA HIS A 49 0.34 3.38 13.57
C HIS A 49 1.75 2.79 13.55
N GLU A 50 1.95 1.64 12.90
CA GLU A 50 3.27 1.02 12.74
C GLU A 50 4.24 2.00 12.07
N LEU A 51 3.85 2.57 10.93
CA LEU A 51 4.67 3.49 10.15
C LEU A 51 5.00 4.78 10.91
N SER A 52 4.05 5.31 11.68
CA SER A 52 4.24 6.52 12.48
C SER A 52 5.16 6.31 13.68
N SER A 53 5.31 5.05 14.13
CA SER A 53 6.18 4.69 15.26
C SER A 53 7.63 4.45 14.88
N GLN A 54 7.97 4.41 13.59
CA GLN A 54 9.32 4.17 13.11
C GLN A 54 10.13 5.47 13.08
N ASP A 55 11.15 5.55 13.94
CA ASP A 55 12.12 6.65 13.91
C ASP A 55 12.93 6.64 12.60
N ASN A 56 13.18 7.82 12.03
CA ASN A 56 13.98 8.06 10.81
C ASN A 56 13.44 7.41 9.52
N ARG A 57 12.14 7.14 9.43
CA ARG A 57 11.53 6.72 8.17
C ARG A 57 11.49 7.88 7.17
N GLU A 58 11.83 7.60 5.92
CA GLU A 58 11.61 8.57 4.85
C GLU A 58 10.10 8.86 4.67
N PRO A 59 9.72 10.12 4.41
CA PRO A 59 8.33 10.46 4.13
C PRO A 59 7.86 9.77 2.86
N PHE A 60 6.54 9.55 2.75
CA PHE A 60 5.96 9.18 1.46
C PHE A 60 5.89 10.41 0.55
N ASP A 61 6.24 10.24 -0.72
CA ASP A 61 6.06 11.29 -1.73
C ASP A 61 4.58 11.52 -2.09
N PHE A 62 3.77 10.46 -1.97
CA PHE A 62 2.36 10.46 -2.34
C PHE A 62 1.58 9.42 -1.54
N VAL A 63 0.36 9.77 -1.14
CA VAL A 63 -0.59 8.88 -0.46
C VAL A 63 -1.93 8.93 -1.20
N PHE A 64 -2.47 7.76 -1.54
CA PHE A 64 -3.81 7.61 -2.11
C PHE A 64 -4.72 6.87 -1.13
N ILE A 65 -5.76 7.56 -0.66
CA ILE A 65 -6.71 7.02 0.32
C ILE A 65 -8.04 6.77 -0.39
N ASP A 66 -8.36 5.49 -0.62
CA ASP A 66 -9.64 5.03 -1.13
C ASP A 66 -10.07 3.76 -0.38
N ALA A 67 -10.40 3.95 0.90
CA ALA A 67 -10.74 2.89 1.83
C ALA A 67 -12.07 3.18 2.55
N ASP A 68 -12.17 2.83 3.84
CA ASP A 68 -13.32 3.13 4.68
C ASP A 68 -13.48 4.64 4.89
N LYS A 69 -14.55 5.21 4.32
CA LYS A 69 -14.89 6.63 4.40
C LYS A 69 -15.12 7.11 5.83
N GLY A 70 -15.58 6.24 6.73
CA GLY A 70 -15.78 6.57 8.14
C GLY A 70 -14.49 6.84 8.90
N ASN A 71 -13.36 6.33 8.40
CA ASN A 71 -12.03 6.49 9.00
C ASN A 71 -11.16 7.56 8.32
N TYR A 72 -11.67 8.29 7.33
CA TYR A 72 -10.86 9.26 6.56
C TYR A 72 -10.21 10.35 7.41
N SER A 73 -10.81 10.75 8.53
CA SER A 73 -10.19 11.74 9.44
C SER A 73 -9.09 11.16 10.32
N ASN A 74 -9.01 9.82 10.42
CA ASN A 74 -8.05 9.12 11.27
C ASN A 74 -6.81 8.68 10.48
N TYR A 75 -6.97 8.42 9.18
CA TYR A 75 -5.86 8.22 8.24
C TYR A 75 -5.02 9.49 8.09
#